data_AF-A0A3N5V205-F1
#
_entry.id   AF-A0A3N5V205-F1
#
_cell.length_a   1.000
_cell.length_b   1.000
_cell.length_c   1.000
_cell.angle_alpha   90.00
_cell.angle_beta   90.00
_cell.angle_gamma   90.00
#
_symmetry.space_group_name_H-M   'P 1'
#
loop_
_entity.id
_entity.type
_entity.pdbx_description
1 polymer ?
#
loop_
_entity_poly.entity_id
_entity_poly.type
_entity_poly.pdbx_seq_one_letter_code
_entity_poly.pdbx_strand_id
1 'polypeptide(L)'
;MPSQRIRNTVMKAKCGHVVEKKYVDVHDGLCRKCHSNFSFILDLVSKGGEDALVQYWYAMILTKLSGVNKQESSCLIGHLIEFYQRQLIIVPSKEKYIRKMLYMLNSLLTPFDVKNLR
;
A
#
# COMPACT_ATOMS: atom_id res chain seq x y z
N MET A 1 12.47 -46.97 14.33
CA MET A 1 12.96 -45.62 13.99
C MET A 1 11.91 -44.60 14.42
N PRO A 2 12.19 -43.66 15.33
CA PRO A 2 11.18 -42.67 15.71
C PRO A 2 11.15 -41.56 14.66
N SER A 3 9.97 -41.39 14.07
CA SER A 3 9.62 -40.26 13.19
C SER A 3 9.88 -38.95 13.94
N GLN A 4 10.90 -38.21 13.50
CA GLN A 4 11.14 -36.84 13.97
C GLN A 4 9.95 -35.98 13.53
N ARG A 5 9.01 -35.74 14.46
CA ARG A 5 8.06 -34.62 14.32
C ARG A 5 8.89 -33.36 14.16
N ILE A 6 8.95 -32.81 12.94
CA ILE A 6 9.49 -31.49 12.67
C ILE A 6 8.70 -30.54 13.58
N ARG A 7 9.30 -30.11 14.70
CA ARG A 7 8.72 -29.04 15.51
C ARG A 7 8.78 -27.80 14.63
N ASN A 8 7.63 -27.36 14.11
CA ASN A 8 7.54 -26.07 13.44
C ASN A 8 7.82 -24.99 14.49
N THR A 9 9.09 -24.58 14.62
CA THR A 9 9.46 -23.44 15.44
C THR A 9 8.85 -22.20 14.83
N VAL A 10 8.06 -21.46 15.60
CA VAL A 10 7.47 -20.17 15.17
C VAL A 10 8.34 -19.03 15.65
N MET A 11 8.41 -17.96 14.86
CA MET A 11 9.15 -16.74 15.19
C MET A 11 8.42 -15.50 14.66
N LYS A 12 8.85 -14.32 15.13
CA LYS A 12 8.33 -13.05 14.65
C LYS A 12 9.08 -12.66 13.36
N ALA A 13 8.35 -12.51 12.25
CA ALA A 13 8.86 -11.97 11.00
C ALA A 13 9.24 -10.47 11.16
N LYS A 14 10.02 -9.91 10.22
CA LYS A 14 10.38 -8.48 10.17
C LYS A 14 9.14 -7.56 10.22
N CYS A 15 8.03 -8.02 9.65
CA CYS A 15 6.74 -7.32 9.68
C CYS A 15 5.98 -7.43 11.02
N GLY A 16 6.56 -8.08 12.03
CA GLY A 16 5.98 -8.24 13.36
C GLY A 16 4.99 -9.41 13.52
N HIS A 17 4.65 -10.12 12.44
CA HIS A 17 3.72 -11.26 12.47
C HIS A 17 4.42 -12.55 12.91
N VAL A 18 3.72 -13.40 13.68
CA VAL A 18 4.23 -14.73 14.09
C VAL A 18 4.00 -15.74 12.97
N VAL A 19 5.04 -16.47 12.58
CA VAL A 19 5.00 -17.45 11.47
C VAL A 19 6.08 -18.52 11.65
N GLU A 20 5.98 -19.63 10.93
CA GLU A 20 6.98 -20.70 10.95
C GLU A 20 8.35 -20.19 10.51
N LYS A 21 9.39 -20.45 11.31
CA LYS A 21 10.78 -20.03 11.09
C LYS A 21 11.29 -20.41 9.70
N LYS A 22 11.03 -21.65 9.27
CA LYS A 22 11.40 -22.12 7.92
C LYS A 22 10.87 -21.25 6.78
N TYR A 23 9.70 -20.62 6.97
CA TYR A 23 9.11 -19.73 5.97
C TYR A 23 9.83 -18.36 5.98
N VAL A 24 10.13 -17.84 7.16
CA VAL A 24 10.86 -16.58 7.34
C VAL A 24 12.25 -16.66 6.71
N ASP A 25 12.94 -17.78 6.93
CA ASP A 25 14.31 -18.01 6.46
C ASP A 25 14.42 -17.98 4.93
N VAL A 26 13.37 -18.40 4.21
CA VAL A 26 13.37 -18.43 2.73
C VAL A 26 12.70 -17.22 2.07
N HIS A 27 11.92 -16.43 2.81
CA HIS A 27 11.16 -15.29 2.29
C HIS A 27 11.62 -13.93 2.86
N ASP A 28 12.94 -13.76 2.97
CA ASP A 28 13.60 -12.52 3.42
C ASP A 28 13.04 -11.93 4.73
N GLY A 29 12.70 -12.80 5.67
CA GLY A 29 12.18 -12.34 6.94
C GLY A 29 10.70 -11.97 6.93
N LEU A 30 9.96 -12.13 5.83
CA LEU A 30 8.55 -11.78 5.71
C LEU A 30 7.62 -12.95 6.06
N CYS A 31 6.45 -12.64 6.64
CA CYS A 31 5.39 -13.63 6.77
C CYS A 31 4.71 -13.87 5.41
N ARG A 32 3.99 -15.00 5.27
CA ARG A 32 3.31 -15.39 4.02
C ARG A 32 2.40 -14.32 3.45
N LYS A 33 1.62 -13.66 4.31
CA LYS A 33 0.69 -12.59 3.91
C LYS A 33 1.43 -11.38 3.36
N CYS A 34 2.44 -10.88 4.09
CA CYS A 34 3.23 -9.74 3.67
C CYS A 34 4.00 -10.04 2.38
N HIS A 35 4.64 -11.22 2.29
CA HIS A 35 5.31 -11.65 1.07
C HIS A 35 4.36 -11.67 -0.13
N SER A 36 3.18 -12.29 0.02
CA SER A 36 2.20 -12.36 -1.07
C SER A 36 1.72 -10.98 -1.52
N ASN A 37 1.47 -10.07 -0.58
CA ASN A 37 1.09 -8.68 -0.89
C ASN A 37 2.23 -7.94 -1.61
N PHE A 38 3.47 -8.09 -1.17
CA PHE A 38 4.61 -7.48 -1.84
C PHE A 38 4.82 -8.06 -3.25
N SER A 39 4.75 -9.39 -3.41
CA SER A 39 4.84 -10.03 -4.73
C SER A 39 3.75 -9.53 -5.67
N PHE A 40 2.52 -9.37 -5.20
CA PHE A 40 1.43 -8.81 -6.00
C PHE A 40 1.72 -7.37 -6.45
N ILE A 41 2.18 -6.51 -5.54
CA ILE A 41 2.52 -5.12 -5.87
C ILE A 41 3.68 -5.06 -6.88
N LEU A 42 4.69 -5.91 -6.70
CA LEU A 42 5.83 -5.99 -7.63
C LEU A 42 5.40 -6.47 -9.01
N ASP A 43 4.54 -7.50 -9.09
CA ASP A 43 3.99 -7.99 -10.35
C ASP A 43 3.17 -6.92 -11.07
N LEU A 44 2.36 -6.18 -10.31
CA LEU A 44 1.54 -5.08 -10.82
C LEU A 44 2.40 -3.93 -11.38
N VAL A 45 3.47 -3.55 -10.69
CA VAL A 45 4.45 -2.58 -11.19
C VAL A 45 5.21 -3.10 -12.40
N SER A 46 5.59 -4.38 -12.39
CA SER A 46 6.32 -4.99 -13.50
C SER A 46 5.50 -5.05 -14.79
N LYS A 47 4.18 -5.24 -14.68
CA LYS A 47 3.27 -5.38 -15.84
C LYS A 47 2.66 -4.07 -16.30
N GLY A 48 2.26 -3.21 -15.37
CA GLY A 48 1.51 -1.98 -15.64
C GLY A 48 2.26 -0.69 -15.32
N GLY A 49 3.53 -0.80 -14.91
CA GLY A 49 4.36 0.33 -14.54
C GLY A 49 3.82 1.10 -13.33
N GLU A 50 4.26 2.34 -13.23
CA GLU A 50 3.90 3.23 -12.13
C GLU A 50 2.42 3.61 -12.11
N ASP A 51 1.77 3.70 -13.28
CA ASP A 51 0.35 4.06 -13.39
C ASP A 51 -0.57 3.00 -12.78
N ALA A 52 -0.26 1.72 -12.97
CA ALA A 52 -1.00 0.66 -12.30
C ALA A 52 -0.88 0.76 -10.78
N LEU A 53 0.33 1.06 -10.26
CA LEU A 53 0.56 1.22 -8.83
C LEU A 53 -0.28 2.37 -8.25
N VAL A 54 -0.32 3.49 -8.96
CA VAL A 54 -1.14 4.65 -8.59
C VAL A 54 -2.63 4.27 -8.56
N GLN A 55 -3.14 3.60 -9.59
CA GLN A 55 -4.53 3.16 -9.64
C GLN A 55 -4.88 2.19 -8.51
N TYR A 56 -3.99 1.24 -8.22
CA TYR A 56 -4.16 0.31 -7.09
C TYR A 56 -4.29 1.04 -5.76
N TRP A 57 -3.35 1.95 -5.45
CA TRP A 57 -3.40 2.70 -4.19
C TRP A 57 -4.63 3.58 -4.09
N TYR A 58 -5.05 4.18 -5.19
CA TYR A 58 -6.27 4.96 -5.23
C TYR A 58 -7.51 4.13 -4.93
N ALA A 59 -7.65 2.95 -5.56
CA ALA A 59 -8.74 2.04 -5.29
C ALA A 59 -8.75 1.60 -3.81
N MET A 60 -7.58 1.33 -3.24
CA MET A 60 -7.44 0.99 -1.83
C MET A 60 -7.86 2.15 -0.91
N ILE A 61 -7.47 3.38 -1.23
CA ILE A 61 -7.88 4.58 -0.48
C ILE A 61 -9.40 4.74 -0.55
N LEU A 62 -9.99 4.70 -1.74
CA LEU A 62 -11.45 4.78 -1.91
C LEU A 62 -12.20 3.69 -1.13
N THR A 63 -11.70 2.46 -1.14
CA THR A 63 -12.27 1.34 -0.37
C THR A 63 -12.17 1.56 1.13
N LYS A 64 -11.12 2.21 1.61
CA LYS A 64 -11.00 2.57 3.04
C LYS A 64 -11.86 3.76 3.42
N LEU A 65 -12.11 4.66 2.47
CA LEU A 65 -13.02 5.79 2.64
C LEU A 65 -14.49 5.40 2.53
N SER A 66 -14.82 4.26 1.91
CA SER A 66 -16.21 3.80 1.83
C SER A 66 -16.73 3.43 3.22
N GLY A 67 -17.61 4.26 3.79
CA GLY A 67 -18.24 4.04 5.08
C GLY A 67 -17.78 4.95 6.22
N VAL A 68 -16.77 5.80 6.00
CA VAL A 68 -16.41 6.88 6.94
C VAL A 68 -17.14 8.17 6.60
N ASN A 69 -17.38 9.01 7.61
CA ASN A 69 -18.06 10.28 7.38
C ASN A 69 -17.19 11.25 6.58
N LYS A 70 -17.81 12.32 6.05
CA LYS A 70 -17.13 13.30 5.19
C LYS A 70 -15.93 13.95 5.89
N GLN A 71 -16.03 14.24 7.18
CA GLN A 71 -14.98 14.93 7.93
C GLN A 71 -13.76 14.03 8.15
N GLU A 72 -13.98 12.77 8.55
CA GLU A 72 -12.93 11.76 8.67
C GLU A 72 -12.24 11.50 7.33
N SER A 73 -13.03 11.43 6.25
CA SER A 73 -12.51 11.27 4.89
C SER A 73 -11.62 12.43 4.48
N SER A 74 -12.09 13.67 4.67
CA SER A 74 -11.30 14.87 4.36
C SER A 74 -10.03 14.96 5.21
N CYS A 75 -10.09 14.60 6.50
CA CYS A 75 -8.93 14.56 7.38
C CYS A 75 -7.88 13.54 6.91
N LEU A 76 -8.30 12.31 6.59
CA LEU A 76 -7.40 11.28 6.08
C LEU A 76 -6.76 11.69 4.75
N ILE A 77 -7.55 12.22 3.81
CA ILE A 77 -7.02 12.71 2.53
C ILE A 77 -6.01 13.83 2.75
N GLY A 78 -6.29 14.78 3.65
CA GLY A 78 -5.36 15.84 4.05
C GLY A 78 -4.04 15.30 4.57
N HIS A 79 -4.06 14.36 5.52
CA HIS A 79 -2.84 13.72 6.03
C HIS A 79 -2.04 12.98 4.95
N LEU A 80 -2.73 12.34 3.99
CA LEU A 80 -2.06 11.67 2.87
C LEU A 80 -1.39 12.69 1.93
N ILE A 81 -2.03 13.84 1.67
CA ILE A 81 -1.43 14.92 0.88
C ILE A 81 -0.16 15.44 1.56
N GLU A 82 -0.22 15.76 2.85
CA GLU A 82 0.94 16.22 3.62
C GLU A 82 2.07 15.18 3.60
N PHE A 83 1.74 13.90 3.76
CA PHE A 83 2.71 12.81 3.68
C PHE A 83 3.41 12.80 2.32
N TYR A 84 2.67 12.79 1.22
CA TYR A 84 3.25 12.72 -0.13
C TYR A 84 4.00 13.99 -0.51
N GLN A 85 3.59 15.18 -0.03
CA GLN A 85 4.36 16.41 -0.20
C GLN A 85 5.74 16.30 0.47
N ARG A 86 5.82 15.73 1.68
CA ARG A 86 7.12 15.48 2.36
C ARG A 86 7.96 14.46 1.59
N GLN A 87 7.34 13.44 1.01
CA GLN A 87 8.06 12.41 0.23
C GLN A 87 8.72 12.97 -1.03
N LEU A 88 8.24 14.08 -1.61
CA LEU A 88 8.92 14.72 -2.75
C LEU A 88 10.37 15.12 -2.42
N ILE A 89 10.62 15.48 -1.16
CA ILE A 89 11.95 15.87 -0.67
C ILE A 89 12.77 14.63 -0.28
N ILE A 90 12.12 13.66 0.39
CA ILE A 90 12.81 12.48 0.96
C ILE A 90 13.19 11.46 -0.13
N VAL A 91 12.35 11.29 -1.16
CA VAL A 91 12.49 10.25 -2.18
C VAL A 91 12.33 10.85 -3.58
N PRO A 92 13.27 11.69 -4.04
CA PRO A 92 13.18 12.35 -5.34
C PRO A 92 13.15 11.35 -6.51
N SER A 93 13.71 10.16 -6.34
CA SER A 93 13.66 9.06 -7.33
C SER A 93 12.24 8.56 -7.64
N LYS A 94 11.23 8.94 -6.84
CA LYS A 94 9.82 8.59 -7.03
C LYS A 94 8.93 9.81 -7.31
N GLU A 95 9.52 10.94 -7.71
CA GLU A 95 8.79 12.20 -7.93
C GLU A 95 7.55 12.02 -8.83
N LYS A 96 7.68 11.33 -9.96
CA LYS A 96 6.56 11.11 -10.90
C LYS A 96 5.38 10.40 -10.22
N TYR A 97 5.65 9.34 -9.47
CA TYR A 97 4.64 8.59 -8.71
C TYR A 97 3.98 9.47 -7.67
N ILE A 98 4.80 10.19 -6.89
CA ILE A 98 4.33 11.04 -5.81
C ILE A 98 3.43 12.15 -6.34
N ARG A 99 3.81 12.80 -7.45
CA ARG A 99 3.00 13.84 -8.12
C ARG A 99 1.65 13.29 -8.60
N LYS A 100 1.62 12.07 -9.16
CA LYS A 100 0.36 11.43 -9.57
C LYS A 100 -0.55 11.12 -8.38
N MET A 101 0.01 10.60 -7.29
CA MET A 101 -0.75 10.38 -6.05
C MET A 101 -1.32 11.69 -5.49
N LEU A 102 -0.52 12.77 -5.46
CA LEU A 102 -0.97 14.09 -5.04
C LEU A 102 -2.11 14.62 -5.92
N TYR A 103 -2.00 14.50 -7.24
CA TYR A 103 -3.07 14.90 -8.15
C TYR A 103 -4.39 14.18 -7.82
N MET A 104 -4.33 12.86 -7.63
CA MET A 104 -5.51 12.05 -7.36
C MET A 104 -6.12 12.31 -6.00
N LEU A 105 -5.29 12.49 -4.96
CA LEU A 105 -5.78 12.86 -3.63
C LEU A 105 -6.46 14.23 -3.63
N ASN A 106 -5.90 15.22 -4.33
CA ASN A 106 -6.53 16.54 -4.45
C ASN A 106 -7.87 16.46 -5.19
N SER A 107 -7.98 15.61 -6.20
CA SER A 107 -9.26 15.41 -6.92
C SER A 107 -10.40 14.86 -6.04
N LEU A 108 -10.07 14.20 -4.92
CA LEU A 108 -11.07 13.75 -3.94
C LEU A 108 -11.58 14.88 -3.04
N LEU A 109 -10.77 15.92 -2.80
CA LEU A 109 -11.17 17.08 -1.98
C LEU A 109 -11.96 18.11 -2.79
N THR A 110 -11.55 18.34 -4.04
CA THR A 110 -12.27 19.18 -5.00
C THR A 110 -12.80 18.28 -6.13
N PRO A 111 -13.87 17.50 -5.87
CA PRO A 111 -14.49 16.70 -6.91
C PRO A 111 -14.89 17.61 -8.06
N PHE A 112 -14.49 17.23 -9.28
CA PHE A 112 -14.86 17.94 -10.49
C PHE A 112 -16.39 17.96 -10.59
N ASP A 113 -16.99 19.13 -10.42
CA ASP A 113 -18.44 19.25 -10.40
C ASP A 113 -18.96 19.23 -11.85
N VAL A 114 -19.25 18.03 -12.34
CA VAL A 114 -19.81 17.78 -13.68
C VAL A 114 -21.11 18.57 -13.90
N LYS A 115 -21.78 19.03 -12.83
CA LYS A 115 -22.98 19.87 -12.93
C LYS A 115 -22.69 21.29 -13.43
N ASN A 116 -21.44 21.76 -13.34
CA ASN A 116 -21.02 23.07 -13.83
C ASN A 116 -20.63 23.08 -15.32
N LEU A 117 -20.80 21.94 -16.02
CA LEU A 117 -20.65 21.83 -17.48
C LEU A 117 -21.96 22.07 -18.24
N ARG A 118 -22.98 22.67 -17.61
CA ARG A 118 -24.24 23.04 -18.27
C ARG A 118 -24.16 24.38 -18.97
#